data_AF-A0A7V2RU71-F1
#
_entry.id   AF-A0A7V2RU71-F1
#
_cell.length_a   1.000
_cell.length_b   1.000
_cell.length_c   1.000
_cell.angle_alpha   90.00
_cell.angle_beta   90.00
_cell.angle_gamma   90.00
#
_symmetry.space_group_name_H-M   'P 1'
#
loop_
_entity.id
_entity.type
_entity.pdbx_description
1 polymer ?
#
loop_
_entity_poly.entity_id
_entity_poly.type
_entity_poly.pdbx_seq_one_letter_code
_entity_poly.pdbx_strand_id
1 'polypeptide(L)'
;MSRLADILRRLVDLNGPLDVGQFMALCAAHRGAGYYHRRETIGLAGDFVTAPEISQTFGELLGLALAAFWQQAHPGQPIALVELGPGRGTLMADLWRATAHVPSFHRAIRAVHLVEISSSLRQLQRRALRGLPLVFHEDVAELP
;
A
#
# COMPACT_ATOMS: atom_id res chain seq x y z
N MET A 1 -7.57 -29.03 7.84
CA MET A 1 -7.97 -27.83 8.59
C MET A 1 -6.83 -26.81 8.55
N SER A 2 -7.09 -25.51 8.38
CA SER A 2 -6.00 -24.54 8.21
C SER A 2 -5.34 -24.22 9.55
N ARG A 3 -4.01 -24.02 9.58
CA ARG A 3 -3.25 -23.59 10.78
C ARG A 3 -3.86 -22.36 11.47
N LEU A 4 -4.51 -21.47 10.71
CA LEU A 4 -5.16 -20.28 11.25
C LEU A 4 -6.44 -20.63 12.01
N ALA A 5 -7.22 -21.59 11.53
CA ALA A 5 -8.42 -22.04 12.22
C ALA A 5 -8.08 -22.58 13.62
N ASP A 6 -6.96 -23.29 13.76
CA ASP A 6 -6.51 -23.80 15.07
C ASP A 6 -6.11 -22.66 16.02
N ILE A 7 -5.46 -21.62 15.49
CA ILE A 7 -5.10 -20.42 16.25
C ILE A 7 -6.36 -19.69 16.72
N LEU A 8 -7.33 -19.49 15.81
CA LEU A 8 -8.57 -18.78 16.13
C LEU A 8 -9.39 -19.52 17.19
N ARG A 9 -9.50 -20.85 17.11
CA ARG A 9 -10.17 -21.64 18.16
C ARG A 9 -9.51 -21.46 19.51
N ARG A 10 -8.17 -21.57 19.57
CA ARG A 10 -7.44 -21.34 20.83
C ARG A 10 -7.66 -19.94 21.40
N LEU A 11 -7.71 -18.92 20.55
CA LEU A 11 -8.01 -17.56 20.99
C LEU A 11 -9.41 -17.44 21.59
N VAL A 12 -10.40 -18.10 20.98
CA VAL A 12 -11.78 -18.12 21.49
C VAL A 12 -11.86 -18.88 22.82
N ASP A 13 -11.18 -20.02 22.93
CA ASP A 13 -11.15 -20.83 24.15
C ASP A 13 -10.53 -20.07 25.34
N LEU A 14 -9.53 -19.20 25.07
CA LEU A 14 -8.80 -18.46 26.10
C LEU A 14 -9.43 -17.12 26.46
N ASN A 15 -9.95 -16.37 25.46
CA ASN A 15 -10.35 -14.98 25.63
C ASN A 15 -11.85 -14.75 25.43
N GLY A 16 -12.61 -15.80 25.11
CA GLY A 16 -14.02 -15.70 24.73
C GLY A 16 -14.22 -15.35 23.25
N PRO A 17 -15.48 -15.13 22.83
CA PRO A 17 -15.84 -14.90 21.44
C PRO A 17 -15.06 -13.75 20.79
N LEU A 18 -14.64 -13.95 19.54
CA LEU A 18 -14.09 -12.89 18.71
C LEU A 18 -15.23 -12.16 18.00
N ASP A 19 -15.16 -10.84 17.95
CA ASP A 19 -16.00 -10.09 17.03
C ASP A 19 -15.56 -10.32 15.57
N VAL A 20 -16.43 -9.93 14.63
CA VAL A 20 -16.17 -10.11 13.20
C VAL A 20 -14.94 -9.34 12.74
N GLY A 21 -14.69 -8.16 13.30
CA GLY A 21 -13.53 -7.33 12.96
C GLY A 21 -12.21 -8.00 13.35
N GLN A 22 -12.14 -8.52 14.58
CA GLN A 22 -10.99 -9.29 15.07
C GLN A 22 -10.75 -10.55 14.23
N PHE A 23 -11.81 -11.29 13.93
CA PHE A 23 -11.73 -12.47 13.07
C PHE A 23 -11.17 -12.11 11.68
N MET A 24 -11.71 -11.06 11.05
CA MET A 24 -11.26 -10.61 9.72
C MET A 24 -9.81 -10.11 9.74
N ALA A 25 -9.42 -9.35 10.76
CA ALA A 25 -8.05 -8.85 10.91
C ALA A 25 -7.04 -10.02 11.02
N LEU A 26 -7.35 -11.03 11.82
CA LEU A 26 -6.51 -12.22 11.96
C LEU A 26 -6.48 -13.05 10.66
N CYS A 27 -7.62 -13.19 9.98
CA CYS A 27 -7.68 -13.86 8.68
C CYS A 27 -6.83 -13.18 7.62
N ALA A 28 -6.84 -11.85 7.57
CA ALA A 28 -6.05 -11.08 6.63
C ALA A 28 -4.56 -11.07 6.98
N ALA A 29 -4.22 -10.74 8.23
CA ALA A 29 -2.90 -10.25 8.59
C ALA A 29 -2.14 -11.08 9.64
N HIS A 30 -2.71 -12.17 10.19
CA HIS A 30 -1.99 -12.96 11.19
C HIS A 30 -0.59 -13.37 10.71
N ARG A 31 0.46 -13.06 11.48
CA ARG A 31 1.83 -13.35 11.08
C ARG A 31 2.02 -14.86 10.82
N GLY A 32 2.45 -15.20 9.61
CA GLY A 32 2.71 -16.58 9.17
C GLY A 32 1.48 -17.45 8.88
N ALA A 33 0.26 -16.96 9.12
CA ALA A 33 -0.98 -17.73 8.89
C ALA A 33 -2.14 -16.91 8.29
N GLY A 34 -2.03 -15.60 8.19
CA GLY A 34 -2.99 -14.74 7.50
C GLY A 34 -2.81 -14.79 5.99
N TYR A 35 -3.85 -14.41 5.26
CA TYR A 35 -3.91 -14.44 3.80
C TYR A 35 -2.71 -13.74 3.14
N TYR A 36 -2.43 -12.50 3.54
CA TYR A 36 -1.36 -11.67 2.94
C TYR A 36 0.07 -12.10 3.31
N HIS A 37 0.23 -13.14 4.14
CA HIS A 37 1.53 -13.66 4.57
C HIS A 37 1.88 -15.02 3.96
N ARG A 38 0.97 -15.69 3.25
CA ARG A 38 1.16 -17.09 2.83
C ARG A 38 1.73 -17.28 1.42
N ARG A 39 1.50 -16.35 0.47
CA ARG A 39 1.83 -16.48 -0.98
C ARG A 39 1.92 -15.10 -1.66
N GLU A 40 2.39 -15.02 -2.90
CA GLU A 40 2.17 -13.82 -3.75
C GLU A 40 0.67 -13.71 -4.07
N THR A 41 -0.04 -12.84 -3.35
CA THR A 41 -1.51 -12.70 -3.47
C THR A 41 -1.94 -11.64 -4.49
N ILE A 42 -1.02 -10.78 -4.95
CA ILE A 42 -1.31 -9.61 -5.79
C ILE A 42 -0.61 -9.73 -7.14
N GLY A 43 -1.34 -9.42 -8.22
CA GLY A 43 -0.88 -9.45 -9.61
C GLY A 43 -1.47 -10.61 -10.41
N LEU A 44 -1.08 -10.74 -11.68
CA LEU A 44 -1.64 -11.74 -12.62
C LEU A 44 -1.50 -13.21 -12.17
N ALA A 45 -0.54 -13.50 -11.29
CA ALA A 45 -0.33 -14.83 -10.72
C ALA A 45 -0.96 -15.02 -9.32
N GLY A 46 -1.57 -13.98 -8.76
CA GLY A 46 -2.24 -14.00 -7.46
C GLY A 46 -3.76 -14.01 -7.58
N ASP A 47 -4.47 -13.98 -6.45
CA ASP A 47 -5.94 -13.98 -6.45
C ASP A 47 -6.54 -12.56 -6.66
N PHE A 48 -5.70 -11.51 -6.61
CA PHE A 48 -6.10 -10.13 -6.80
C PHE A 48 -5.37 -9.46 -7.97
N VAL A 49 -6.10 -9.27 -9.06
CA VAL A 49 -5.71 -8.38 -10.16
C VAL A 49 -6.36 -7.01 -9.93
N THR A 50 -5.57 -6.00 -9.59
CA THR A 50 -6.05 -4.64 -9.30
C THR A 50 -5.91 -3.74 -10.53
N ALA A 51 -6.62 -2.61 -10.55
CA ALA A 51 -6.59 -1.68 -11.70
C ALA A 51 -5.15 -1.24 -12.11
N PRO A 52 -4.23 -0.92 -11.19
CA PRO A 52 -2.83 -0.64 -11.55
C PRO A 52 -2.12 -1.82 -12.23
N GLU A 53 -2.48 -3.06 -11.90
CA GLU A 53 -1.90 -4.26 -12.51
C GLU A 53 -2.50 -4.57 -13.90
N ILE A 54 -3.67 -4.01 -14.23
CA ILE A 54 -4.32 -4.17 -15.54
C ILE A 54 -3.74 -3.16 -16.53
N SER A 55 -3.57 -1.91 -16.12
CA SER A 55 -3.10 -0.85 -17.02
C SER A 55 -2.39 0.27 -16.27
N GLN A 56 -1.22 0.64 -16.79
CA GLN A 56 -0.46 1.82 -16.36
C GLN A 56 -1.27 3.12 -16.43
N THR A 57 -2.25 3.19 -17.34
CA THR A 57 -3.09 4.39 -17.54
C THR A 57 -3.83 4.77 -16.26
N PHE A 58 -4.17 3.79 -15.41
CA PHE A 58 -4.82 4.08 -14.13
C PHE A 58 -3.91 4.94 -13.23
N GLY A 59 -2.64 4.55 -13.06
CA GLY A 59 -1.69 5.30 -12.24
C GLY A 59 -1.27 6.62 -12.88
N GLU A 60 -1.12 6.65 -14.20
CA GLU A 60 -0.77 7.87 -14.93
C GLU A 60 -1.86 8.95 -14.78
N LEU A 61 -3.12 8.59 -14.99
CA LEU A 61 -4.25 9.53 -14.88
C LEU A 61 -4.45 10.00 -13.44
N LEU A 62 -4.33 9.10 -12.45
CA LEU A 62 -4.43 9.49 -11.05
C LEU A 62 -3.30 10.46 -10.67
N GLY A 63 -2.08 10.19 -11.11
CA GLY A 63 -0.93 11.06 -10.86
C GLY A 63 -1.08 12.46 -11.45
N LEU A 64 -1.46 12.54 -12.72
CA LEU A 64 -1.69 13.81 -13.40
C LEU A 64 -2.86 14.58 -12.76
N ALA A 65 -3.93 13.90 -12.34
CA ALA A 65 -5.04 14.51 -11.64
C ALA A 65 -4.61 15.11 -10.28
N LEU A 66 -3.81 14.36 -9.51
CA LEU A 66 -3.26 14.85 -8.23
C LEU A 66 -2.33 16.05 -8.42
N ALA A 67 -1.46 16.00 -9.42
CA ALA A 67 -0.57 17.10 -9.75
C ALA A 67 -1.35 18.36 -10.17
N ALA A 68 -2.36 18.21 -11.02
CA ALA A 68 -3.22 19.31 -11.45
C ALA A 68 -4.00 19.91 -10.28
N PHE A 69 -4.59 19.06 -9.42
CA PHE A 69 -5.31 19.52 -8.23
C PHE A 69 -4.40 20.32 -7.29
N TRP A 70 -3.19 19.81 -7.00
CA TRP A 70 -2.22 20.51 -6.17
C TRP A 70 -1.82 21.87 -6.76
N GLN A 71 -1.57 21.95 -8.07
CA GLN A 71 -1.21 23.21 -8.73
C GLN A 71 -2.32 24.26 -8.63
N GLN A 72 -3.59 23.83 -8.62
CA GLN A 72 -4.74 24.73 -8.53
C GLN A 72 -5.02 25.17 -7.09
N ALA A 73 -5.01 24.23 -6.15
CA ALA A 73 -5.45 24.49 -4.78
C ALA A 73 -4.32 24.97 -3.85
N HIS A 74 -3.10 24.47 -4.03
CA HIS A 74 -2.00 24.64 -3.09
C HIS A 74 -0.63 24.88 -3.77
N PRO A 75 -0.54 25.76 -4.78
CA PRO A 75 0.71 25.95 -5.53
C PRO A 75 1.87 26.35 -4.61
N GLY A 76 2.98 25.61 -4.71
CA GLY A 76 4.20 25.87 -3.95
C GLY A 76 4.17 25.42 -2.48
N GLN A 77 3.03 24.91 -1.98
CA GLN A 77 2.97 24.35 -0.63
C GLN A 77 3.53 22.91 -0.61
N PRO A 78 4.31 22.54 0.40
CA PRO A 78 4.79 21.17 0.54
C PRO A 78 3.61 20.21 0.77
N ILE A 79 3.74 18.99 0.28
CA ILE A 79 2.74 17.92 0.43
C ILE A 79 3.38 16.61 0.85
N ALA A 80 2.61 15.79 1.57
CA ALA A 80 2.90 14.38 1.78
C ALA A 80 2.19 13.56 0.69
N LEU A 81 2.95 12.84 -0.14
CA LEU A 81 2.37 11.88 -1.06
C LEU A 81 2.27 10.53 -0.35
N VAL A 82 1.06 10.06 -0.08
CA VAL A 82 0.79 8.89 0.76
C VAL A 82 0.04 7.81 -0.04
N GLU A 83 0.46 6.56 0.07
CA GLU A 83 -0.29 5.40 -0.42
C GLU A 83 -0.50 4.37 0.70
N LEU A 84 -1.76 3.99 0.92
CA LEU A 84 -2.16 2.99 1.91
C LEU A 84 -2.30 1.62 1.22
N GLY A 85 -1.54 0.62 1.66
CA GLY A 85 -1.53 -0.70 1.04
C GLY A 85 -1.05 -0.66 -0.43
N PRO A 86 0.20 -0.21 -0.70
CA PRO A 86 0.71 0.01 -2.06
C PRO A 86 0.90 -1.28 -2.89
N GLY A 87 0.66 -2.46 -2.30
CA GLY A 87 0.76 -3.73 -3.00
C GLY A 87 2.17 -3.96 -3.54
N ARG A 88 2.34 -3.96 -4.86
CA ARG A 88 3.65 -4.12 -5.51
C ARG A 88 4.39 -2.79 -5.72
N GLY A 89 3.75 -1.66 -5.46
CA GLY A 89 4.24 -0.31 -5.76
C GLY A 89 3.96 0.16 -7.19
N THR A 90 3.21 -0.61 -7.98
CA THR A 90 2.91 -0.34 -9.40
C THR A 90 2.21 1.01 -9.57
N LEU A 91 1.20 1.30 -8.75
CA LEU A 91 0.46 2.56 -8.80
C LEU A 91 1.39 3.76 -8.59
N MET A 92 2.19 3.75 -7.52
CA MET A 92 3.16 4.82 -7.25
C MET A 92 4.20 4.96 -8.37
N ALA A 93 4.66 3.86 -8.97
CA ALA A 93 5.64 3.90 -10.05
C ALA A 93 5.08 4.61 -11.29
N ASP A 94 3.85 4.26 -11.69
CA ASP A 94 3.17 4.88 -12.83
C ASP A 94 2.84 6.35 -12.58
N LEU A 95 2.33 6.66 -11.40
CA LEU A 95 2.08 8.03 -10.95
C LEU A 95 3.36 8.86 -11.03
N TRP A 96 4.44 8.39 -10.41
CA TRP A 96 5.71 9.13 -10.34
C TRP A 96 6.33 9.35 -11.72
N ARG A 97 6.22 8.37 -12.61
CA ARG A 97 6.67 8.48 -14.00
C ARG A 97 5.83 9.49 -14.78
N ALA A 98 4.50 9.45 -14.65
CA ALA A 98 3.60 10.34 -15.38
C ALA A 98 3.76 11.81 -14.98
N THR A 99 4.02 12.06 -13.69
CA THR A 99 4.17 13.43 -13.18
C THR A 99 5.57 14.00 -13.37
N ALA A 100 6.53 13.26 -13.95
CA ALA A 100 7.92 13.69 -14.12
C ALA A 100 8.06 15.03 -14.87
N HIS A 101 7.10 15.35 -15.74
CA HIS A 101 7.04 16.63 -16.48
C HIS A 101 6.36 17.76 -15.69
N VAL A 102 6.12 17.57 -14.39
CA VAL A 102 5.54 18.56 -13.47
C VAL A 102 6.54 18.85 -12.32
N PRO A 103 7.66 19.55 -12.57
CA PRO A 103 8.73 19.70 -11.58
C PRO A 103 8.30 20.39 -10.29
N SER A 104 7.32 21.29 -10.36
CA SER A 104 6.78 21.98 -9.18
C SER A 104 6.11 21.01 -8.21
N PHE A 105 5.40 20.01 -8.73
CA PHE A 105 4.76 18.97 -7.94
C PHE A 105 5.79 18.07 -7.25
N HIS A 106 6.80 17.60 -7.99
CA HIS A 106 7.88 16.80 -7.40
C HIS A 106 8.68 17.56 -6.34
N ARG A 107 8.92 18.88 -6.52
CA ARG A 107 9.58 19.72 -5.52
C ARG A 107 8.74 19.91 -4.25
N ALA A 108 7.42 19.83 -4.35
CA ALA A 108 6.52 19.90 -3.20
C ALA A 108 6.54 18.60 -2.36
N ILE A 109 6.90 17.47 -2.98
CA ILE A 109 6.97 16.17 -2.32
C ILE A 109 8.35 15.97 -1.70
N ARG A 110 8.42 16.00 -0.37
CA ARG A 110 9.68 15.73 0.36
C ARG A 110 10.00 14.24 0.46
N ALA A 111 8.96 13.43 0.62
CA ALA A 111 9.03 11.99 0.72
C ALA A 111 7.74 11.36 0.19
N VAL A 112 7.85 10.11 -0.26
CA VAL A 112 6.72 9.24 -0.59
C VAL A 112 6.49 8.31 0.59
N HIS A 113 5.31 8.39 1.18
CA HIS A 113 4.94 7.64 2.37
C HIS A 113 4.10 6.42 2.01
N LEU A 114 4.59 5.24 2.37
CA LEU A 114 3.98 3.95 2.05
C LEU A 114 3.54 3.26 3.35
N VAL A 115 2.24 3.14 3.57
CA VAL A 115 1.69 2.42 4.74
C VAL A 115 1.49 0.95 4.37
N GLU A 116 2.37 0.09 4.87
CA GLU A 116 2.44 -1.33 4.50
C GLU A 116 2.89 -2.17 5.69
N ILE A 117 2.11 -3.15 6.12
CA ILE A 117 2.46 -4.04 7.25
C ILE A 117 3.31 -5.26 6.81
N SER A 118 3.28 -5.62 5.53
CA SER A 118 3.94 -6.80 5.00
C SER A 118 5.40 -6.54 4.63
N SER A 119 6.32 -7.19 5.33
CA SER A 119 7.76 -7.05 5.08
C SER A 119 8.19 -7.54 3.69
N SER A 120 7.50 -8.54 3.13
CA SER A 120 7.77 -9.04 1.77
C SER A 120 7.33 -8.02 0.72
N LEU A 121 6.15 -7.41 0.89
CA LEU A 121 5.67 -6.36 -0.01
C LEU A 121 6.55 -5.10 0.07
N ARG A 122 7.01 -4.69 1.28
CA ARG A 122 8.00 -3.61 1.42
C ARG A 122 9.28 -3.85 0.62
N GLN A 123 9.74 -5.11 0.52
CA GLN A 123 10.93 -5.43 -0.29
C GLN A 123 10.65 -5.28 -1.79
N LEU A 124 9.49 -5.72 -2.27
CA LEU A 124 9.08 -5.53 -3.66
C LEU A 124 8.95 -4.04 -4.01
N GLN A 125 8.31 -3.27 -3.15
CA GLN A 125 8.11 -1.83 -3.29
C GLN A 125 9.45 -1.08 -3.35
N ARG A 126 10.42 -1.42 -2.47
CA ARG A 126 11.78 -0.83 -2.52
C ARG A 126 12.49 -1.08 -3.84
N ARG A 127 12.26 -2.22 -4.48
CA ARG A 127 12.83 -2.55 -5.79
C ARG A 127 12.12 -1.79 -6.91
N ALA A 128 10.80 -1.81 -6.92
CA ALA A 128 9.97 -1.16 -7.93
C ALA A 128 10.15 0.37 -7.93
N LEU A 129 10.30 0.97 -6.75
CA LEU A 129 10.38 2.42 -6.53
C LEU A 129 11.81 2.88 -6.20
N ARG A 130 12.81 2.15 -6.71
CA ARG A 130 14.22 2.46 -6.45
C ARG A 130 14.55 3.89 -6.92
N GLY A 131 15.15 4.67 -6.03
CA GLY A 131 15.55 6.06 -6.31
C GLY A 131 14.53 7.10 -5.87
N LEU A 132 13.33 6.70 -5.44
CA LEU A 132 12.38 7.61 -4.81
C LEU A 132 12.72 7.82 -3.31
N PRO A 133 12.39 8.97 -2.72
CA PRO A 133 12.56 9.24 -1.29
C PRO A 133 11.48 8.54 -0.47
N LEU A 134 11.57 7.21 -0.32
CA LEU A 134 10.55 6.39 0.34
C LEU A 134 10.66 6.42 1.87
N VAL A 135 9.51 6.53 2.54
CA VAL A 135 9.34 6.32 3.99
C VAL A 135 8.24 5.29 4.19
N PHE A 136 8.52 4.24 4.94
CA PHE A 136 7.54 3.18 5.23
C PHE A 136 6.97 3.34 6.63
N HIS A 137 5.66 3.14 6.74
CA HIS A 137 4.89 3.22 7.97
C HIS A 137 4.11 1.92 8.19
N GLU A 138 3.96 1.51 9.44
CA GLU A 138 3.09 0.40 9.83
C GLU A 138 1.63 0.85 10.00
N ASP A 139 1.43 2.12 10.38
CA ASP A 139 0.10 2.68 10.64
C ASP A 139 -0.05 4.10 10.07
N VAL A 140 -1.29 4.50 9.79
CA VAL A 140 -1.64 5.84 9.30
C VAL A 140 -1.33 6.92 10.34
N ALA A 141 -1.36 6.58 11.63
CA ALA A 141 -1.03 7.48 12.73
C ALA A 141 0.45 7.92 12.75
N GLU A 142 1.33 7.26 11.98
CA GLU A 142 2.75 7.60 11.85
C GLU A 142 3.02 8.64 10.75
N LEU A 143 2.00 9.01 9.98
CA LEU A 143 2.10 10.00 8.90
C LEU A 143 2.36 11.41 9.47
N PRO A 144 3.09 12.26 8.71
CA PRO A 144 3.39 13.64 9.12
C PRO A 144 2.17 14.57 9.05
#